data_AF-A0A929PMK4-F1
#
_entry.id   AF-A0A929PMK4-F1
#
_cell.length_a   1.000
_cell.length_b   1.000
_cell.length_c   1.000
_cell.angle_alpha   90.00
_cell.angle_beta   90.00
_cell.angle_gamma   90.00
#
_symmetry.space_group_name_H-M   'P 1'
#
loop_
_entity.id
_entity.type
_entity.pdbx_description
1 polymer ?
#
loop_
_entity_poly.entity_id
_entity_poly.type
_entity_poly.pdbx_seq_one_letter_code
_entity_poly.pdbx_strand_id
1 'polypeptide(L)'
;MIKYSLLVFIFFFASLGAKAYDDTGLINAFIKSVSDPKVKTDDIISNYLCLTEKNHDSEYYKLVVSQVELLRKDLANLQVEKFKILKYSEFPEAEKVILIDSTEYEYVYAVKNGKKTVVNLYVKNNKISSFVTMNKGKLKIFFILCK
;
A
#
# COMPACT_ATOMS: atom_id res chain seq x y z
N MET A 1 60.36 10.81 -31.49
CA MET A 1 60.29 10.53 -30.04
C MET A 1 59.18 11.38 -29.45
N ILE A 2 57.94 10.89 -29.41
CA ILE A 2 56.78 11.61 -28.85
C ILE A 2 55.97 10.59 -28.03
N LYS A 3 55.97 10.80 -26.70
CA LYS A 3 55.21 10.00 -25.74
C LYS A 3 53.78 10.55 -25.68
N TYR A 4 52.79 9.77 -26.12
CA TYR A 4 51.39 10.04 -25.78
C TYR A 4 50.99 9.17 -24.61
N SER A 5 50.88 9.82 -23.45
CA SER A 5 50.33 9.28 -22.21
C SER A 5 48.83 9.09 -22.40
N LEU A 6 48.39 7.83 -22.52
CA LEU A 6 46.98 7.48 -22.66
C LEU A 6 46.29 7.67 -21.30
N LEU A 7 45.57 8.77 -21.15
CA LEU A 7 44.79 9.09 -19.96
C LEU A 7 43.51 8.23 -19.99
N VAL A 8 43.46 7.18 -19.17
CA VAL A 8 42.27 6.33 -19.00
C VAL A 8 41.26 7.10 -18.15
N PHE A 9 40.27 7.71 -18.79
CA PHE A 9 39.09 8.27 -18.11
C PHE A 9 38.17 7.11 -17.73
N ILE A 10 38.31 6.61 -16.50
CA ILE A 10 37.33 5.71 -15.90
C ILE A 10 36.11 6.55 -15.53
N PHE A 11 35.09 6.54 -16.38
CA PHE A 11 33.75 7.00 -16.01
C PHE A 11 33.19 6.04 -14.96
N PHE A 12 33.42 6.37 -13.69
CA PHE A 12 32.71 5.78 -12.56
C PHE A 12 31.27 6.32 -12.62
N PHE A 13 30.41 5.69 -13.44
CA PHE A 13 28.97 5.87 -13.31
C PHE A 13 28.59 5.26 -11.96
N ALA A 14 28.61 6.09 -10.92
CA ALA A 14 27.92 5.80 -9.68
C ALA A 14 26.43 5.73 -10.05
N SER A 15 25.94 4.52 -10.30
CA SER A 15 24.52 4.26 -10.33
C SER A 15 23.99 4.66 -8.95
N LEU A 16 23.39 5.84 -8.86
CA LEU A 16 22.49 6.20 -7.77
C LEU A 16 21.38 5.15 -7.81
N GLY A 17 21.57 4.06 -7.05
CA GLY A 17 20.55 3.06 -6.84
C GLY A 17 19.42 3.74 -6.09
N ALA A 18 18.41 4.23 -6.83
CA ALA A 18 17.10 4.47 -6.26
C ALA A 18 16.69 3.16 -5.60
N LYS A 19 16.72 3.12 -4.27
CA LYS A 19 16.36 1.94 -3.51
C LYS A 19 14.94 1.56 -3.94
N ALA A 20 14.79 0.44 -4.63
CA ALA A 20 13.48 -0.10 -4.98
C ALA A 20 12.66 -0.17 -3.69
N TYR A 21 11.59 0.60 -3.61
CA TYR A 21 10.78 0.68 -2.42
C TYR A 21 9.98 -0.62 -2.27
N ASP A 22 9.95 -1.17 -1.06
CA ASP A 22 9.28 -2.43 -0.78
C ASP A 22 7.82 -2.19 -0.38
N ASP A 23 6.95 -2.07 -1.39
CA ASP A 23 5.50 -1.94 -1.20
C ASP A 23 4.93 -3.12 -0.41
N THR A 24 5.47 -4.33 -0.59
CA THR A 24 5.00 -5.53 0.09
C THR A 24 5.35 -5.46 1.58
N GLY A 25 6.56 -4.97 1.90
CA GLY A 25 6.98 -4.67 3.25
C GLY A 25 6.10 -3.62 3.93
N LEU A 26 5.77 -2.52 3.22
CA LEU A 26 4.85 -1.50 3.71
C LEU A 26 3.47 -2.09 4.02
N ILE A 27 2.89 -2.86 3.09
CA ILE A 27 1.57 -3.47 3.26
C ILE A 27 1.59 -4.45 4.44
N ASN A 28 2.62 -5.29 4.55
CA ASN A 28 2.76 -6.21 5.68
C ASN A 28 2.82 -5.47 7.02
N ALA A 29 3.60 -4.39 7.11
CA ALA A 29 3.70 -3.58 8.31
C ALA A 29 2.33 -2.94 8.66
N PHE A 30 1.65 -2.37 7.66
CA PHE A 30 0.31 -1.80 7.83
C PHE A 30 -0.69 -2.84 8.35
N ILE A 31 -0.81 -4.00 7.70
CA ILE A 31 -1.76 -5.05 8.11
C ILE A 31 -1.47 -5.53 9.53
N LYS A 32 -0.19 -5.74 9.88
CA LYS A 32 0.21 -6.12 11.23
C LYS A 32 -0.21 -5.06 12.25
N SER A 33 0.10 -3.79 12.00
CA SER A 33 -0.28 -2.68 12.87
C SER A 33 -1.79 -2.54 13.01
N VAL A 34 -2.57 -2.73 11.94
CA VAL A 34 -4.04 -2.70 12.01
C VAL A 34 -4.58 -3.85 12.84
N SER A 35 -4.03 -5.05 12.68
CA SER A 35 -4.47 -6.25 13.42
C SER A 35 -4.08 -6.27 14.89
N ASP A 36 -3.08 -5.48 15.29
CA ASP A 36 -2.65 -5.40 16.69
C ASP A 36 -3.55 -4.42 17.47
N PRO A 37 -4.35 -4.89 18.45
CA PRO A 37 -5.22 -4.02 19.23
C PRO A 37 -4.46 -3.04 20.14
N LYS A 38 -3.14 -3.19 20.31
CA LYS A 38 -2.31 -2.27 21.11
C LYS A 38 -1.84 -1.05 20.32
N VAL A 39 -1.87 -1.09 18.99
CA VAL A 39 -1.45 0.03 18.15
C VAL A 39 -2.60 1.02 18.01
N LYS A 40 -2.36 2.29 18.30
CA LYS A 40 -3.40 3.32 18.18
C LYS A 40 -3.72 3.60 16.72
N THR A 41 -4.99 3.90 16.44
CA THR A 41 -5.45 4.16 15.07
C THR A 41 -4.84 5.41 14.48
N ASP A 42 -4.62 6.46 15.28
CA ASP A 42 -3.90 7.66 14.85
C ASP A 42 -2.44 7.36 14.44
N ASP A 43 -1.78 6.41 15.12
CA ASP A 43 -0.43 5.98 14.77
C ASP A 43 -0.43 5.21 13.45
N ILE A 44 -1.42 4.35 13.21
CA ILE A 44 -1.57 3.65 11.93
C ILE A 44 -1.77 4.65 10.80
N ILE A 45 -2.67 5.59 11.00
CA ILE A 45 -3.02 6.60 10.02
C ILE A 45 -1.79 7.44 9.67
N SER A 46 -1.09 7.99 10.66
CA SER A 46 0.08 8.84 10.41
C SER A 46 1.26 8.08 9.77
N ASN A 47 1.50 6.83 10.19
CA ASN A 47 2.65 6.06 9.74
C ASN A 47 2.46 5.45 8.34
N TYR A 48 1.24 5.08 7.96
CA TYR A 48 1.02 4.30 6.73
C TYR A 48 0.18 5.00 5.67
N LEU A 49 -0.76 5.86 6.08
CA LEU A 49 -1.70 6.46 5.14
C LEU A 49 -1.16 7.79 4.59
N CYS A 50 -1.47 8.07 3.32
CA CYS A 50 -1.20 9.35 2.70
C CYS A 50 -2.41 10.28 2.89
N LEU A 51 -2.51 10.96 4.04
CA LEU A 51 -3.58 11.93 4.26
C LEU A 51 -3.14 13.35 3.91
N THR A 52 -3.91 14.00 3.04
CA THR A 52 -3.77 15.42 2.72
C THR A 52 -4.28 16.31 3.85
N GLU A 53 -5.38 15.92 4.51
CA GLU A 53 -5.95 16.63 5.66
C GLU A 53 -5.60 15.92 6.98
N LYS A 54 -4.86 16.62 7.83
CA LYS A 54 -4.44 16.13 9.17
C LYS A 54 -5.25 16.76 10.30
N ASN A 55 -6.32 17.48 9.99
CA ASN A 55 -7.21 18.01 11.00
C ASN A 55 -8.01 16.85 11.61
N HIS A 56 -7.64 16.45 12.83
CA HIS A 56 -8.25 15.33 13.56
C HIS A 56 -9.74 15.54 13.84
N ASP A 57 -10.21 16.79 13.86
CA ASP A 57 -11.62 17.10 14.11
C ASP A 57 -12.49 17.08 12.84
N SER A 58 -11.86 17.04 11.66
CA SER A 58 -12.57 16.99 10.38
C SER A 58 -13.42 15.72 10.25
N GLU A 59 -14.58 15.84 9.59
CA GLU A 59 -15.44 14.70 9.28
C GLU A 59 -14.69 13.68 8.40
N TYR A 60 -13.81 14.16 7.53
CA TYR A 60 -12.94 13.33 6.71
C TYR A 60 -12.00 12.45 7.56
N TYR A 61 -11.30 13.05 8.54
CA TYR A 61 -10.43 12.28 9.43
C TYR A 61 -11.21 11.24 10.24
N LYS A 62 -12.38 11.62 10.79
CA LYS A 62 -13.28 10.71 11.51
C LYS A 62 -13.74 9.54 10.64
N LEU A 63 -14.03 9.80 9.36
CA LEU A 63 -14.37 8.76 8.39
C LEU A 63 -13.19 7.80 8.19
N VAL A 64 -11.97 8.31 8.00
CA VAL A 64 -10.76 7.48 7.85
C VAL A 64 -10.51 6.62 9.09
N VAL A 65 -10.62 7.18 10.29
CA VAL A 65 -10.55 6.44 11.56
C VAL A 65 -11.56 5.29 11.57
N SER A 66 -12.82 5.57 11.22
CA SER A 66 -13.86 4.54 11.16
C SER A 66 -13.51 3.40 10.20
N GLN A 67 -12.94 3.69 9.03
CA GLN A 67 -12.53 2.66 8.07
C GLN A 67 -11.37 1.80 8.57
N VAL A 68 -10.38 2.39 9.25
CA VAL A 68 -9.28 1.64 9.84
C VAL A 68 -9.78 0.72 10.95
N GLU A 69 -10.71 1.19 11.80
CA GLU A 69 -11.32 0.36 12.84
C GLU A 69 -12.18 -0.77 12.28
N LEU A 70 -12.90 -0.53 11.18
CA LEU A 70 -13.64 -1.57 10.48
C LEU A 70 -12.70 -2.64 9.93
N LEU A 71 -11.59 -2.23 9.29
CA LEU A 71 -10.58 -3.17 8.82
C LEU A 71 -9.99 -3.97 10.00
N ARG A 72 -9.66 -3.31 11.13
CA ARG A 72 -9.19 -4.00 12.34
C ARG A 72 -10.17 -5.07 12.80
N LYS A 73 -11.46 -4.74 12.85
CA LYS A 73 -12.50 -5.71 13.21
C LYS A 73 -12.54 -6.90 12.25
N ASP A 74 -12.40 -6.65 10.95
CA ASP A 74 -12.36 -7.70 9.93
C ASP A 74 -11.10 -8.59 10.05
N LEU A 75 -10.00 -8.03 10.56
CA LEU A 75 -8.73 -8.73 10.76
C LEU A 75 -8.61 -9.46 12.11
N ALA A 76 -9.39 -9.09 13.12
CA ALA A 76 -9.18 -9.50 14.52
C ALA A 76 -9.10 -11.02 14.76
N ASN A 77 -9.78 -11.82 13.93
CA ASN A 77 -9.82 -13.29 14.06
C ASN A 77 -9.03 -14.01 12.95
N LEU A 78 -8.23 -13.28 12.17
CA LEU A 78 -7.47 -13.82 11.06
C LEU A 78 -5.99 -13.93 11.42
N GLN A 79 -5.37 -15.00 10.93
CA GLN A 79 -3.92 -15.23 11.03
C GLN A 79 -3.20 -14.41 9.97
N VAL A 80 -2.89 -13.14 10.29
CA VAL A 80 -2.33 -12.17 9.33
C VAL A 80 -0.97 -12.60 8.77
N GLU A 81 -0.22 -13.43 9.50
CA GLU A 81 1.04 -14.05 9.08
C GLU A 81 0.87 -15.03 7.90
N LYS A 82 -0.35 -15.51 7.65
CA LYS A 82 -0.68 -16.38 6.51
C LYS A 82 -1.17 -15.61 5.29
N PHE A 83 -1.25 -14.29 5.37
CA PHE A 83 -1.74 -13.51 4.25
C PHE A 83 -0.75 -13.50 3.09
N LYS A 84 -1.30 -13.46 1.88
CA LYS A 84 -0.54 -13.27 0.64
C LYS A 84 -0.85 -11.92 0.06
N ILE A 85 0.18 -11.22 -0.40
CA ILE A 85 0.04 -9.97 -1.13
C ILE A 85 0.20 -10.32 -2.61
N LEU A 86 -0.78 -9.93 -3.41
CA LEU A 86 -0.76 -10.07 -4.86
C LEU A 86 -0.70 -8.68 -5.48
N LYS A 87 0.08 -8.53 -6.55
CA LYS A 87 -0.02 -7.36 -7.43
C LYS A 87 -1.23 -7.50 -8.35
N TYR A 88 -1.73 -6.39 -8.89
CA TYR A 88 -2.86 -6.41 -9.83
C TYR A 88 -2.69 -7.39 -11.01
N SER A 89 -1.47 -7.51 -11.54
CA SER A 89 -1.15 -8.46 -12.60
C SER A 89 -1.43 -9.92 -12.23
N GLU A 90 -1.42 -10.25 -10.93
CA GLU A 90 -1.62 -11.58 -10.36
C GLU A 90 -3.07 -11.80 -9.88
N PHE A 91 -3.95 -10.80 -10.02
CA PHE A 91 -5.34 -10.94 -9.61
C PHE A 91 -6.06 -11.98 -10.47
N PRO A 92 -6.97 -12.79 -9.89
CA PRO A 92 -7.91 -13.56 -10.69
C PRO A 92 -8.72 -12.63 -11.59
N GLU A 93 -8.96 -13.02 -12.85
CA GLU A 93 -9.68 -12.18 -13.82
C GLU A 93 -11.05 -11.72 -13.31
N ALA A 94 -11.78 -12.57 -12.60
CA ALA A 94 -13.06 -12.22 -11.99
C ALA A 94 -12.99 -11.10 -10.93
N GLU A 95 -11.81 -10.83 -10.38
CA GLU A 95 -11.58 -9.80 -9.36
C GLU A 95 -11.01 -8.49 -9.94
N LYS A 96 -10.57 -8.47 -11.21
CA LYS A 96 -10.05 -7.29 -11.94
C LYS A 96 -11.13 -6.28 -12.34
N VAL A 97 -12.03 -6.00 -11.41
CA VAL A 97 -13.14 -5.04 -11.52
C VAL A 97 -12.82 -3.74 -10.79
N ILE A 98 -11.56 -3.31 -10.83
CA ILE A 98 -11.10 -2.02 -10.28
C ILE A 98 -11.07 -1.01 -11.41
N LEU A 99 -11.88 0.05 -11.28
CA LEU A 99 -11.99 1.12 -12.28
C LEU A 99 -10.93 2.20 -11.99
N ILE A 100 -9.69 1.94 -12.38
CA ILE A 100 -8.62 2.95 -12.41
C ILE A 100 -7.92 2.96 -13.77
N ASP A 101 -7.14 4.01 -14.04
CA ASP A 101 -6.30 4.09 -15.23
C ASP A 101 -5.35 2.90 -15.28
N SER A 102 -5.21 2.28 -16.46
CA SER A 102 -4.32 1.13 -16.66
C SER A 102 -2.85 1.42 -16.32
N THR A 103 -2.42 2.68 -16.43
CA THR A 103 -1.08 3.13 -16.02
C THR A 103 -0.86 3.06 -14.51
N GLU A 104 -1.93 2.94 -13.73
CA GLU A 104 -1.89 2.95 -12.27
C GLU A 104 -2.03 1.53 -11.66
N TYR A 105 -2.16 0.49 -12.50
CA TYR A 105 -2.31 -0.90 -12.03
C TYR A 105 -1.10 -1.43 -11.26
N GLU A 106 0.10 -0.91 -11.51
CA GLU A 106 1.31 -1.33 -10.79
C GLU A 106 1.28 -0.97 -9.30
N TYR A 107 0.47 0.02 -8.92
CA TYR A 107 0.30 0.48 -7.55
C TYR A 107 -0.82 -0.25 -6.80
N VAL A 108 -1.51 -1.20 -7.45
CA VAL A 108 -2.65 -1.90 -6.87
C VAL A 108 -2.25 -3.28 -6.34
N TYR A 109 -2.67 -3.53 -5.10
CA TYR A 109 -2.35 -4.74 -4.37
C TYR A 109 -3.59 -5.36 -3.72
N ALA A 110 -3.64 -6.69 -3.63
CA ALA A 110 -4.66 -7.42 -2.88
C ALA A 110 -4.02 -8.21 -1.76
N VAL A 111 -4.60 -8.12 -0.56
CA VAL A 111 -4.26 -8.98 0.58
C VAL A 111 -5.26 -10.13 0.60
N LYS A 112 -4.75 -11.35 0.46
CA LYS A 112 -5.55 -12.58 0.42
C LYS A 112 -5.35 -13.39 1.70
N ASN A 113 -6.45 -13.92 2.24
CA ASN A 113 -6.44 -15.01 3.20
C ASN A 113 -7.00 -16.27 2.52
N GLY A 114 -6.11 -17.19 2.15
CA GLY A 114 -6.45 -18.28 1.24
C GLY A 114 -6.96 -17.74 -0.10
N LYS A 115 -8.20 -18.08 -0.47
CA LYS A 115 -8.83 -17.60 -1.72
C LYS A 115 -9.57 -16.26 -1.56
N LYS A 116 -9.81 -15.81 -0.34
CA LYS A 116 -10.64 -14.62 -0.05
C LYS A 116 -9.78 -13.36 -0.08
N THR A 117 -10.25 -12.32 -0.76
CA THR A 117 -9.69 -10.96 -0.65
C THR A 117 -10.16 -10.32 0.64
N VAL A 118 -9.20 -9.89 1.45
CA VAL A 118 -9.42 -9.22 2.73
C VAL A 118 -9.50 -7.72 2.51
N VAL A 119 -8.51 -7.16 1.81
CA VAL A 119 -8.44 -5.74 1.49
C VAL A 119 -7.69 -5.55 0.17
N ASN A 120 -8.16 -4.59 -0.65
CA ASN A 120 -7.39 -4.08 -1.78
C ASN A 120 -6.77 -2.74 -1.40
N LEU A 121 -5.54 -2.50 -1.82
CA LEU A 121 -4.75 -1.33 -1.48
C LEU A 121 -4.23 -0.67 -2.76
N TYR A 122 -4.12 0.64 -2.72
CA TYR A 122 -3.41 1.44 -3.71
C TYR A 122 -2.24 2.12 -2.99
N VAL A 123 -1.02 1.76 -3.39
CA VAL A 123 0.22 2.21 -2.75
C VAL A 123 0.96 3.11 -3.70
N LYS A 124 1.16 4.37 -3.32
CA LYS A 124 1.86 5.35 -4.13
C LYS A 124 2.69 6.24 -3.23
N ASN A 125 3.86 6.65 -3.71
CA ASN A 125 4.78 7.51 -2.96
C ASN A 125 5.08 6.99 -1.55
N ASN A 126 5.33 5.67 -1.42
CA ASN A 126 5.71 5.02 -0.17
C ASN A 126 4.64 5.09 0.94
N LYS A 127 3.38 5.24 0.55
CA LYS A 127 2.22 5.32 1.45
C LYS A 127 1.02 4.60 0.84
N ILE A 128 0.09 4.20 1.69
CA ILE A 128 -1.22 3.72 1.25
C ILE A 128 -2.08 4.94 0.94
N SER A 129 -2.33 5.14 -0.35
CA SER A 129 -3.14 6.25 -0.87
C SER A 129 -4.61 5.86 -1.01
N SER A 130 -4.93 4.56 -0.98
CA SER A 130 -6.31 4.07 -0.84
C SER A 130 -6.35 2.65 -0.27
N PHE A 131 -7.42 2.30 0.42
CA PHE A 131 -7.75 0.91 0.70
C PHE A 131 -9.26 0.67 0.69
N VAL A 132 -9.65 -0.57 0.36
CA VAL A 132 -11.04 -1.00 0.24
C VAL A 132 -11.25 -2.32 0.97
N THR A 133 -12.17 -2.34 1.93
CA THR A 133 -12.62 -3.57 2.60
C THR A 133 -13.82 -4.17 1.85
N MET A 134 -13.89 -5.49 1.76
CA MET A 134 -15.04 -6.18 1.14
C MET A 134 -16.05 -6.59 2.22
N ASN A 135 -17.15 -5.85 2.35
CA ASN A 135 -18.30 -6.30 3.14
C ASN A 135 -19.34 -7.02 2.27
N LYS A 136 -20.13 -7.91 2.89
CA LYS A 136 -21.03 -8.96 2.34
C LYS A 136 -22.16 -8.48 1.38
N GLY A 137 -21.97 -7.42 0.60
CA GLY A 137 -22.96 -6.82 -0.29
C GLY A 137 -22.42 -6.09 -1.52
N LYS A 138 -21.17 -6.34 -1.95
CA LYS A 138 -20.54 -5.79 -3.18
C LYS A 138 -20.10 -4.31 -3.12
N LEU A 139 -20.30 -3.58 -2.03
CA LEU A 139 -19.89 -2.18 -1.96
C LEU A 139 -18.37 -2.07 -1.74
N LYS A 140 -17.67 -1.52 -2.74
CA LYS A 140 -16.25 -1.18 -2.71
C LYS A 140 -16.13 0.31 -2.46
N ILE A 141 -15.81 0.73 -1.24
CA ILE A 141 -15.57 2.14 -0.98
C ILE A 141 -14.10 2.43 -1.26
N PHE A 142 -13.81 3.10 -2.38
CA PHE A 142 -12.49 3.61 -2.70
C PHE A 142 -12.29 4.95 -1.99
N PHE A 143 -11.43 4.98 -0.98
CA PHE A 143 -11.01 6.23 -0.35
C PHE A 143 -9.73 6.72 -0.99
N ILE A 144 -9.79 7.76 -1.82
CA ILE A 144 -8.56 8.44 -2.24
C ILE A 144 -8.11 9.31 -1.06
N LEU A 145 -6.98 8.95 -0.47
CA LEU A 145 -6.38 9.65 0.66
C LEU A 145 -5.48 10.80 0.21
N CYS A 146 -4.79 10.59 -0.92
CA CYS A 146 -4.04 11.61 -1.66
C CYS A 146 -3.84 11.16 -3.12
N LYS A 147 -3.50 12.11 -4.01
CA LYS A 147 -2.98 11.83 -5.36
C LYS A 147 -1.48 12.09 -5.40
#